data_AF-A0A357N5J6-F1
#
_entry.id   AF-A0A357N5J6-F1
#
_cell.length_a   1.000
_cell.length_b   1.000
_cell.length_c   1.000
_cell.angle_alpha   90.00
_cell.angle_beta   90.00
_cell.angle_gamma   90.00
#
_symmetry.space_group_name_H-M   'P 1'
#
loop_
_entity.id
_entity.type
_entity.pdbx_description
1 polymer ?
#
loop_
_entity_poly.entity_id
_entity_poly.type
_entity_poly.pdbx_seq_one_letter_code
_entity_poly.pdbx_strand_id
1 'polypeptide(L)'
;LQVLVVGSTGDESIEAYAQRVYDQWQLGRKGVDDGVLLLVAVQDRHVRIQPGYGLEGAIPDAYAKRIIEETILPRFRDGDIDQGVIDGSAQLVQLI
;
A
#
# COMPACT_ATOMS: atom_id res chain seq x y z
N LEU A 1 -3.25 -0.11 9.45
CA LEU A 1 -2.53 -0.60 8.25
C LEU A 1 -2.94 -2.03 7.97
N GLN A 2 -3.42 -2.30 6.76
CA GLN A 2 -3.62 -3.65 6.25
C GLN A 2 -2.70 -3.90 5.05
N VAL A 3 -2.25 -5.14 4.90
CA VAL A 3 -1.43 -5.58 3.77
C VAL A 3 -2.22 -6.61 2.97
N LEU A 4 -2.28 -6.45 1.65
CA LEU A 4 -2.88 -7.40 0.73
C LEU A 4 -1.85 -7.79 -0.33
N VAL A 5 -1.56 -9.08 -0.43
CA VAL A 5 -0.70 -9.65 -1.47
C VAL A 5 -1.58 -10.53 -2.36
N VAL A 6 -1.55 -10.26 -3.67
CA VAL A 6 -2.29 -11.00 -4.68
C VAL A 6 -1.37 -11.40 -5.84
N GLY A 7 -1.80 -12.41 -6.61
CA GLY A 7 -1.08 -12.79 -7.83
C GLY A 7 -1.08 -11.65 -8.85
N SER A 8 -2.27 -11.17 -9.22
CA SER A 8 -2.49 -10.12 -10.23
C SER A 8 -3.77 -9.36 -9.94
N THR A 9 -3.88 -8.11 -10.42
CA THR A 9 -5.14 -7.34 -10.46
C THR A 9 -5.98 -7.65 -11.71
N GLY A 10 -5.48 -8.49 -12.61
CA GLY A 10 -6.15 -8.82 -13.86
C GLY A 10 -6.25 -7.62 -14.79
N ASP A 11 -7.44 -7.37 -15.34
CA ASP A 11 -7.70 -6.22 -16.22
C ASP A 11 -7.95 -4.90 -15.46
N GLU A 12 -8.02 -4.95 -14.13
CA GLU A 12 -8.23 -3.78 -13.27
C GLU A 12 -6.89 -3.06 -13.01
N SER A 13 -6.87 -1.72 -13.05
CA SER A 13 -5.69 -0.98 -12.63
C SER A 13 -5.47 -1.15 -11.12
N ILE A 14 -4.22 -1.04 -10.66
CA ILE A 14 -3.93 -1.23 -9.23
C ILE A 14 -4.61 -0.17 -8.36
N GLU A 15 -4.87 1.03 -8.89
CA GLU A 15 -5.62 2.10 -8.24
C GLU A 15 -7.08 1.70 -8.00
N ALA A 16 -7.77 1.24 -9.05
CA ALA A 16 -9.15 0.81 -8.95
C ALA A 16 -9.29 -0.41 -8.02
N TYR A 17 -8.38 -1.37 -8.15
CA TYR A 17 -8.36 -2.55 -7.29
C TYR A 17 -8.16 -2.18 -5.82
N ALA A 18 -7.18 -1.31 -5.53
CA ALA A 18 -6.92 -0.85 -4.17
C ALA A 18 -8.11 -0.08 -3.58
N GLN A 19 -8.71 0.83 -4.34
CA GLN A 19 -9.88 1.59 -3.90
C GLN A 19 -11.05 0.65 -3.58
N ARG A 20 -11.35 -0.29 -4.49
CA ARG A 20 -12.42 -1.27 -4.28
C ARG A 20 -12.20 -2.13 -3.04
N VAL A 21 -10.97 -2.59 -2.80
CA VAL A 21 -10.63 -3.35 -1.58
C VAL A 21 -10.77 -2.47 -0.33
N TYR A 22 -10.26 -1.24 -0.38
CA TYR A 22 -10.33 -0.29 0.73
C TYR A 22 -11.78 -0.04 1.15
N ASP A 23 -12.66 0.19 0.17
CA ASP A 23 -14.09 0.39 0.38
C ASP A 23 -14.77 -0.88 0.89
N GLN A 24 -14.48 -2.05 0.32
CA GLN A 24 -15.08 -3.31 0.77
C GLN A 24 -14.68 -3.67 2.21
N TRP A 25 -13.44 -3.40 2.59
CA TRP A 25 -12.92 -3.73 3.91
C TRP A 25 -13.21 -2.66 4.96
N GLN A 26 -13.74 -1.50 4.53
CA GLN A 26 -14.07 -0.38 5.41
C GLN A 26 -12.85 0.01 6.27
N LEU A 27 -11.70 0.24 5.61
CA LEU A 27 -10.45 0.49 6.31
C LEU A 27 -10.44 1.86 6.98
N GLY A 28 -9.97 1.87 8.22
CA GLY A 28 -9.89 3.07 9.06
C GLY A 28 -11.06 3.21 10.02
N ARG A 29 -10.94 4.14 10.96
CA ARG A 29 -12.01 4.46 11.91
C ARG A 29 -13.02 5.40 11.27
N LYS A 30 -14.30 5.12 11.51
CA LYS A 30 -15.41 5.95 11.01
C LYS A 30 -15.23 7.41 11.44
N GLY A 31 -15.21 8.32 10.47
CA GLY A 31 -15.07 9.77 10.69
C GLY A 31 -13.64 10.23 11.00
N VAL A 32 -12.66 9.33 11.00
CA VAL A 32 -11.23 9.64 11.08
C VAL A 32 -10.54 9.32 9.75
N ASP A 33 -10.95 8.26 9.06
CA ASP A 33 -10.44 7.84 7.75
C ASP A 33 -8.91 7.63 7.74
N ASP A 34 -8.41 6.98 8.80
CA ASP A 34 -7.00 6.67 9.05
C ASP A 34 -6.58 5.24 8.66
N GLY A 35 -7.30 4.64 7.71
CA GLY A 35 -6.92 3.36 7.12
C GLY A 35 -5.76 3.54 6.15
N VAL A 36 -4.93 2.50 6.03
CA VAL A 36 -3.91 2.40 4.97
C VAL A 36 -3.93 0.98 4.44
N LEU A 37 -3.96 0.84 3.13
CA LEU A 37 -3.77 -0.43 2.42
C LEU A 37 -2.43 -0.41 1.68
N LEU A 38 -1.55 -1.37 1.99
CA LEU A 38 -0.42 -1.73 1.16
C LEU A 38 -0.82 -2.91 0.27
N LEU A 39 -0.95 -2.68 -1.03
CA LEU A 39 -1.33 -3.68 -2.03
C LEU A 39 -0.09 -4.06 -2.87
N VAL A 40 0.18 -5.37 -2.96
CA VAL A 40 1.23 -5.94 -3.80
C VAL A 40 0.63 -6.94 -4.78
N ALA A 41 0.75 -6.66 -6.07
CA ALA A 41 0.39 -7.58 -7.15
C ALA A 41 1.67 -8.17 -7.76
N VAL A 42 2.00 -9.39 -7.32
CA VAL A 42 3.35 -9.97 -7.48
C VAL A 42 3.68 -10.24 -8.95
N GLN A 43 2.74 -10.81 -9.71
CA GLN A 43 2.94 -11.16 -11.12
C GLN A 43 2.99 -9.91 -12.02
N ASP A 44 2.18 -8.90 -11.68
CA ASP A 44 2.11 -7.63 -12.40
C ASP A 44 3.30 -6.72 -12.08
N ARG A 45 4.03 -7.01 -11.00
CA ARG A 45 5.11 -6.18 -10.45
C ARG A 45 4.63 -4.78 -10.09
N HIS A 46 3.40 -4.69 -9.61
CA HIS A 46 2.79 -3.44 -9.16
C HIS A 46 2.68 -3.41 -7.64
N VAL A 47 2.90 -2.22 -7.08
CA VAL A 47 2.76 -1.93 -5.65
C VAL A 47 2.01 -0.62 -5.51
N ARG A 48 1.06 -0.58 -4.58
CA ARG A 48 0.33 0.65 -4.25
C ARG A 48 0.18 0.78 -2.73
N ILE A 49 0.34 2.00 -2.26
CA ILE A 49 -0.05 2.42 -0.92
C ILE A 49 -1.29 3.31 -1.09
N GLN A 50 -2.40 2.91 -0.50
CA GLN A 50 -3.67 3.64 -0.51
C GLN A 50 -3.94 4.15 0.91
N PRO A 51 -3.61 5.41 1.21
CA PRO A 51 -4.04 6.05 2.45
C PRO A 51 -5.53 6.40 2.39
N GLY A 52 -6.16 6.47 3.56
CA GLY A 52 -7.45 7.10 3.74
C GLY A 52 -7.35 8.62 3.77
N TYR A 53 -8.50 9.28 3.60
CA TYR A 53 -8.57 10.74 3.51
C TYR A 53 -7.97 11.47 4.72
N GLY A 54 -8.14 10.91 5.92
CA GLY A 54 -7.59 11.48 7.15
C GLY A 54 -6.07 11.47 7.23
N LEU A 55 -5.40 10.74 6.33
CA LEU A 55 -3.95 10.60 6.29
C LEU A 55 -3.31 11.31 5.09
N GLU A 56 -4.04 12.02 4.25
CA GLU A 56 -3.45 12.73 3.09
C GLU A 56 -2.35 13.73 3.49
N GLY A 57 -2.46 14.34 4.68
CA GLY A 57 -1.43 15.22 5.23
C GLY A 57 -0.20 14.49 5.76
N ALA A 58 -0.36 13.28 6.29
CA ALA A 58 0.71 12.48 6.88
C ALA A 58 1.41 11.58 5.84
N ILE A 59 0.64 11.07 4.88
CA ILE A 59 1.06 10.19 3.80
C ILE A 59 0.57 10.76 2.45
N PRO A 60 1.14 11.89 1.97
CA PRO A 60 0.86 12.38 0.63
C PRO A 60 1.32 11.37 -0.44
N ASP A 61 0.75 11.44 -1.64
CA ASP A 61 1.13 10.59 -2.79
C ASP A 61 2.65 10.55 -3.04
N ALA A 62 3.32 11.69 -2.94
CA ALA A 62 4.78 11.77 -3.11
C ALA A 62 5.54 10.98 -2.05
N TYR A 63 5.04 10.97 -0.80
CA TYR A 63 5.65 10.23 0.29
C TYR A 63 5.40 8.72 0.14
N ALA A 64 4.17 8.33 -0.20
CA ALA A 64 3.81 6.96 -0.52
C ALA A 64 4.68 6.40 -1.67
N LYS A 65 4.82 7.17 -2.75
CA LYS A 65 5.71 6.83 -3.88
C LYS A 65 7.15 6.64 -3.43
N ARG A 66 7.65 7.51 -2.56
CA ARG A 66 9.01 7.41 -2.03
C ARG A 66 9.23 6.12 -1.22
N ILE A 67 8.28 5.74 -0.34
CA ILE A 67 8.37 4.45 0.38
C ILE A 67 8.47 3.30 -0.61
N ILE A 68 7.63 3.30 -1.64
CA ILE A 68 7.65 2.26 -2.68
C ILE A 68 9.02 2.22 -3.37
N GLU A 69 9.51 3.36 -3.86
CA GLU A 69 10.73 3.42 -4.68
C GLU A 69 12.03 3.18 -3.89
N GLU A 70 12.13 3.70 -2.67
CA GLU A 70 13.35 3.68 -1.87
C GLU A 70 13.42 2.54 -0.86
N THR A 71 12.28 1.96 -0.47
CA THR A 71 12.21 0.92 0.58
C THR A 71 11.72 -0.42 0.05
N ILE A 72 10.59 -0.43 -0.67
CA ILE A 72 9.93 -1.68 -1.07
C ILE A 72 10.60 -2.27 -2.33
N LEU A 73 10.69 -1.48 -3.41
CA LEU A 73 11.19 -1.96 -4.70
C LEU A 73 12.64 -2.47 -4.69
N PRO A 74 13.59 -1.89 -3.92
CA PRO A 74 14.93 -2.44 -3.82
C PRO A 74 14.92 -3.89 -3.33
N ARG A 75 14.18 -4.19 -2.26
CA ARG A 75 14.03 -5.55 -1.72
C ARG A 75 13.39 -6.49 -2.74
N PHE A 76 12.36 -6.03 -3.45
CA PHE A 76 11.67 -6.84 -4.44
C PHE A 76 12.56 -7.20 -5.63
N ARG A 77 13.47 -6.29 -6.03
CA ARG A 77 14.46 -6.56 -7.09
C ARG A 77 15.47 -7.62 -6.68
N ASP A 78 15.77 -7.73 -5.39
CA ASP A 78 16.66 -8.76 -4.81
C ASP A 78 15.93 -10.09 -4.55
N GLY A 79 14.64 -10.19 -4.89
CA GLY A 79 13.80 -11.37 -4.66
C GLY A 79 13.26 -11.48 -3.23
N ASP A 80 13.53 -10.49 -2.38
CA ASP A 80 13.13 -10.46 -0.98
C ASP A 80 11.80 -9.72 -0.81
N ILE A 81 10.72 -10.33 -1.31
CA ILE A 81 9.36 -9.75 -1.24
C ILE A 81 8.92 -9.57 0.21
N ASP A 82 9.18 -10.56 1.05
CA ASP A 82 8.76 -10.55 2.45
C ASP A 82 9.39 -9.38 3.20
N GLN A 83 10.70 -9.17 3.05
CA GLN A 83 11.37 -8.05 3.71
C GLN A 83 10.94 -6.70 3.13
N GLY A 84 10.67 -6.60 1.83
CA GLY A 84 10.15 -5.36 1.23
C GLY A 84 8.79 -4.96 1.79
N VAL A 85 7.91 -5.94 2.02
CA VAL A 85 6.61 -5.71 2.68
C VAL A 85 6.79 -5.31 4.14
N ILE A 86 7.67 -5.99 4.88
CA ILE A 86 7.97 -5.68 6.29
C ILE A 86 8.54 -4.27 6.43
N ASP A 87 9.56 -3.92 5.66
CA ASP A 87 10.25 -2.62 5.72
C ASP A 87 9.30 -1.47 5.35
N GLY A 88 8.50 -1.64 4.30
CA GLY A 88 7.49 -0.65 3.90
C GLY A 88 6.39 -0.49 4.95
N SER A 89 5.91 -1.60 5.51
CA SER A 89 4.90 -1.58 6.58
C SER A 89 5.44 -0.89 7.84
N ALA A 90 6.70 -1.12 8.20
CA ALA A 90 7.33 -0.51 9.37
C ALA A 90 7.40 1.02 9.26
N GLN A 91 7.66 1.57 8.07
CA GLN A 91 7.61 3.02 7.85
C GLN A 91 6.19 3.56 7.93
N LEU A 92 5.22 2.88 7.32
CA LEU A 92 3.82 3.30 7.34
C LEU A 92 3.26 3.35 8.76
N VAL A 93 3.56 2.36 9.60
CA VAL A 93 3.10 2.30 11.00
C VAL A 93 3.54 3.51 11.83
N GLN A 94 4.63 4.18 11.48
CA GLN A 94 5.08 5.39 12.20
C GLN A 94 4.21 6.63 11.92
N LEU A 95 3.30 6.56 10.93
CA LEU A 95 2.52 7.69 10.42
C LEU A 95 1.02 7.61 10.78
N ILE A 96 0.59 6.52 11.44
CA ILE A 96 -0.79 6.17 11.80
C ILE A 96 -0.91 5.96 13.30
#